data_AF-A0A336KSH1-F1
#
_entry.id   AF-A0A336KSH1-F1
#
_cell.length_a   1.000
_cell.length_b   1.000
_cell.length_c   1.000
_cell.angle_alpha   90.00
_cell.angle_beta   90.00
_cell.angle_gamma   90.00
#
_symmetry.space_group_name_H-M   'P 1'
#
loop_
_entity.id
_entity.type
_entity.pdbx_description
1 polymer ?
#
loop_
_entity_poly.entity_id
_entity_poly.type
_entity_poly.pdbx_seq_one_letter_code
_entity_poly.pdbx_strand_id
1 'polypeptide(L)'
;MDIYSSTANELFRRCQPENVDFLMKIAKSQNMPELEKVCKKIFNLQTYAVLESWLLFDDSDYDFEDEIVKEFFSVNHLHIVSEFDLYVILETLVEAKCLKGWVKSLKEIRFQAMDTREVLDCKLLRDSQKCAIIANIDALIHREDPKIPMPEGFSTTFRNRNPTNERGRFMLWIMILLKCPNYDKNLDRFNDIFCLTQCQRCRLKFSTQKARTTCPKHLYEKADEIYGKIYPHF
;
A
#
# COMPACT_ATOMS: atom_id res chain seq x y z
N MET A 1 24.26 -32.26 12.90
CA MET A 1 23.58 -31.94 11.62
C MET A 1 22.44 -31.01 11.97
N ASP A 2 22.61 -29.72 11.67
CA ASP A 2 21.71 -28.64 12.09
C ASP A 2 20.38 -28.67 11.36
N ILE A 3 19.34 -29.15 12.04
CA ILE A 3 17.94 -29.07 11.56
C ILE A 3 17.52 -27.59 11.39
N TYR A 4 18.17 -26.68 12.10
CA TYR A 4 17.98 -25.23 11.97
C TYR A 4 18.57 -24.66 10.67
N SER A 5 19.68 -25.20 10.16
CA SER A 5 20.31 -24.66 8.94
C SER A 5 19.57 -25.07 7.67
N SER A 6 18.96 -26.25 7.64
CA SER A 6 18.15 -26.69 6.49
C SER A 6 16.82 -25.95 6.40
N THR A 7 16.15 -25.75 7.54
CA THR A 7 14.84 -25.08 7.60
C THR A 7 14.96 -23.59 7.30
N ALA A 8 15.95 -22.89 7.88
CA ALA A 8 16.18 -21.48 7.59
C ALA A 8 16.51 -21.25 6.10
N ASN A 9 17.40 -22.08 5.52
CA ASN A 9 17.73 -22.02 4.09
C ASN A 9 16.51 -22.21 3.17
N GLU A 10 15.56 -23.05 3.57
CA GLU A 10 14.33 -23.26 2.82
C GLU A 10 13.38 -22.05 2.92
N LEU A 11 13.27 -21.42 4.10
CA LEU A 11 12.48 -20.18 4.27
C LEU A 11 13.03 -19.03 3.42
N PHE A 12 14.36 -18.89 3.32
CA PHE A 12 14.99 -17.89 2.46
C PHE A 12 14.66 -18.11 0.98
N ARG A 13 14.71 -19.36 0.50
CA ARG A 13 14.41 -19.71 -0.90
C ARG A 13 12.95 -19.50 -1.26
N ARG A 14 12.05 -19.65 -0.29
CA ARG A 14 10.60 -19.53 -0.49
C ARG A 14 10.05 -18.13 -0.22
N CYS A 15 10.88 -17.16 0.15
CA CYS A 15 10.43 -15.79 0.40
C CYS A 15 10.01 -15.12 -0.92
N GLN A 16 8.70 -14.92 -1.08
CA GLN A 16 8.04 -14.38 -2.27
C GLN A 16 7.03 -13.31 -1.85
N PRO A 17 6.56 -12.45 -2.76
CA PRO A 17 5.62 -11.39 -2.43
C PRO A 17 4.35 -11.85 -1.71
N GLU A 18 3.88 -13.07 -1.99
CA GLU A 18 2.62 -13.64 -1.49
C GLU A 18 2.73 -14.17 -0.06
N ASN A 19 3.93 -14.33 0.49
CA ASN A 19 4.11 -14.88 1.84
C ASN A 19 5.05 -14.05 2.72
N VAL A 20 5.48 -12.88 2.23
CA VAL A 20 6.53 -12.09 2.86
C VAL A 20 6.15 -11.59 4.25
N ASP A 21 4.89 -11.27 4.48
CA ASP A 21 4.36 -10.81 5.76
C ASP A 21 4.27 -11.96 6.78
N PHE A 22 3.82 -13.13 6.34
CA PHE A 22 3.85 -14.34 7.17
C PHE A 22 5.28 -14.72 7.57
N LEU A 23 6.22 -14.65 6.63
CA LEU A 23 7.64 -14.90 6.90
C LEU A 23 8.26 -13.83 7.79
N MET A 24 7.84 -12.56 7.67
CA MET A 24 8.26 -11.49 8.59
C MET A 24 7.81 -11.78 10.02
N LYS A 25 6.56 -12.24 10.19
CA LYS A 25 6.02 -12.64 11.50
C LYS A 25 6.81 -13.81 12.11
N ILE A 26 7.11 -14.84 11.31
CA ILE A 26 7.99 -15.93 11.73
C ILE A 26 9.36 -15.39 12.14
N ALA A 27 9.97 -14.56 11.30
CA ALA A 27 11.30 -14.01 11.54
C ALA A 27 11.38 -13.25 12.87
N LYS A 28 10.38 -12.40 13.16
CA LYS A 28 10.28 -11.67 14.43
C LYS A 28 10.08 -12.62 15.61
N SER A 29 9.14 -13.55 15.51
CA SER A 29 8.81 -14.47 16.62
C SER A 29 9.98 -15.40 16.99
N GLN A 30 10.82 -15.75 16.02
CA GLN A 30 11.98 -16.64 16.21
C GLN A 30 13.32 -15.88 16.28
N ASN A 31 13.28 -14.54 16.30
CA ASN A 31 14.46 -13.68 16.34
C ASN A 31 15.49 -14.00 15.23
N MET A 32 15.01 -14.04 13.97
CA MET A 32 15.78 -14.36 12.76
C MET A 32 16.08 -13.09 11.93
N PRO A 33 17.06 -12.26 12.33
CA PRO A 33 17.30 -10.95 11.70
C PRO A 33 17.66 -11.04 10.21
N GLU A 34 18.30 -12.11 9.77
CA GLU A 34 18.60 -12.30 8.34
C GLU A 34 17.33 -12.53 7.51
N LEU A 35 16.33 -13.23 8.06
CA LEU A 35 15.04 -13.43 7.38
C LEU A 35 14.25 -12.12 7.34
N GLU A 36 14.30 -11.30 8.40
CA GLU A 36 13.73 -9.95 8.38
C GLU A 36 14.33 -9.10 7.25
N LYS A 37 15.66 -9.14 7.08
CA LYS A 37 16.35 -8.42 5.99
C LYS A 37 15.89 -8.90 4.62
N VAL A 38 15.73 -10.21 4.42
CA VAL A 38 15.25 -10.76 3.16
C VAL A 38 13.80 -10.34 2.89
N CYS A 39 12.92 -10.39 3.90
CA CYS A 39 11.54 -9.94 3.76
C CYS A 39 11.47 -8.44 3.38
N LYS A 40 12.24 -7.59 4.06
CA LYS A 40 12.34 -6.15 3.73
C LYS A 40 12.90 -5.94 2.32
N LYS A 41 13.87 -6.74 1.89
CA LYS A 41 14.43 -6.67 0.53
C LYS A 41 13.41 -7.08 -0.54
N ILE A 42 12.60 -8.11 -0.30
CA ILE A 42 11.51 -8.47 -1.21
C ILE A 42 10.49 -7.33 -1.30
N PHE A 43 10.05 -6.79 -0.17
CA PHE A 43 9.12 -5.66 -0.16
C PHE A 43 9.69 -4.42 -0.86
N ASN A 44 10.97 -4.15 -0.66
CA ASN A 44 11.69 -3.07 -1.32
C ASN A 44 11.64 -3.20 -2.86
N LEU A 45 11.98 -4.37 -3.39
CA LEU A 45 12.10 -4.61 -4.84
C LEU A 45 10.75 -4.84 -5.53
N GLN A 46 9.77 -5.38 -4.80
CA GLN A 46 8.49 -5.85 -5.33
C GLN A 46 7.31 -5.23 -4.56
N THR A 47 7.41 -3.94 -4.21
CA THR A 47 6.44 -3.25 -3.34
C THR A 47 4.99 -3.44 -3.79
N TYR A 48 4.67 -3.14 -5.05
CA TYR A 48 3.30 -3.30 -5.56
C TYR A 48 2.80 -4.75 -5.53
N ALA A 49 3.63 -5.73 -5.88
CA ALA A 49 3.23 -7.14 -5.84
C ALA A 49 2.94 -7.64 -4.42
N VAL A 50 3.70 -7.16 -3.43
CA VAL A 50 3.40 -7.44 -2.01
C VAL A 50 2.10 -6.78 -1.57
N LEU A 51 1.88 -5.51 -1.92
CA LEU A 51 0.64 -4.82 -1.53
C LEU A 51 -0.59 -5.43 -2.22
N GLU A 52 -0.45 -5.88 -3.47
CA GLU A 52 -1.49 -6.64 -4.19
C GLU A 52 -1.79 -7.96 -3.50
N SER A 53 -0.76 -8.70 -3.06
CA SER A 53 -0.96 -9.97 -2.35
C SER A 53 -1.74 -9.78 -1.05
N TRP A 54 -1.51 -8.68 -0.34
CA TRP A 54 -2.27 -8.33 0.87
C TRP A 54 -3.76 -8.14 0.63
N LEU A 55 -4.16 -7.71 -0.58
CA LEU A 55 -5.56 -7.56 -0.97
C LEU A 55 -6.20 -8.87 -1.45
N LEU A 56 -5.39 -9.88 -1.79
CA LEU A 56 -5.86 -11.15 -2.32
C LEU A 56 -6.19 -12.17 -1.23
N PHE A 57 -5.79 -11.94 0.01
CA PHE A 57 -6.15 -12.82 1.12
C PHE A 57 -7.66 -12.78 1.36
N ASP A 58 -8.29 -13.94 1.21
CA ASP A 58 -9.73 -14.16 1.32
C ASP A 58 -10.10 -14.94 2.60
N ASP A 59 -9.09 -15.32 3.39
CA ASP A 59 -9.29 -16.05 4.64
C ASP A 59 -9.71 -15.10 5.75
N SER A 60 -10.91 -15.32 6.29
CA SER A 60 -11.50 -14.56 7.41
C SER A 60 -10.69 -14.62 8.70
N ASP A 61 -9.69 -15.48 8.77
CA ASP A 61 -8.94 -15.80 9.98
C ASP A 61 -7.52 -15.21 9.99
N TYR A 62 -7.10 -14.55 8.90
CA TYR A 62 -5.79 -13.92 8.79
C TYR A 62 -5.88 -12.40 8.97
N ASP A 63 -5.64 -11.95 10.19
CA ASP A 63 -5.46 -10.53 10.51
C ASP A 63 -3.98 -10.13 10.37
N PHE A 64 -3.71 -9.05 9.64
CA PHE A 64 -2.41 -8.38 9.67
C PHE A 64 -2.16 -7.78 11.05
N GLU A 65 -0.91 -7.87 11.51
CA GLU A 65 -0.44 -7.22 12.73
C GLU A 65 0.15 -5.85 12.39
N ASP A 66 -0.29 -4.79 13.10
CA ASP A 66 0.20 -3.41 12.90
C ASP A 66 1.72 -3.31 13.00
N GLU A 67 2.36 -4.10 13.87
CA GLU A 67 3.83 -4.13 13.96
C GLU A 67 4.50 -4.64 12.68
N ILE A 68 3.91 -5.63 12.02
CA ILE A 68 4.45 -6.20 10.78
C ILE A 68 4.27 -5.21 9.63
N VAL A 69 3.09 -4.60 9.51
CA VAL A 69 2.82 -3.58 8.48
C VAL A 69 3.72 -2.37 8.68
N LYS A 70 3.90 -1.90 9.93
CA LYS A 70 4.82 -0.82 10.30
C LYS A 70 6.26 -1.15 9.89
N GLU A 71 6.74 -2.37 10.13
CA GLU A 71 8.09 -2.78 9.71
C GLU A 71 8.30 -2.67 8.20
N PHE A 72 7.30 -3.04 7.40
CA PHE A 72 7.34 -2.85 5.95
C PHE A 72 7.30 -1.37 5.56
N PHE A 73 6.39 -0.59 6.14
CA PHE A 73 6.26 0.83 5.81
C PHE A 73 7.48 1.65 6.25
N SER A 74 8.23 1.19 7.25
CA SER A 74 9.49 1.81 7.69
C SER A 74 10.65 1.69 6.67
N VAL A 75 10.50 0.86 5.63
CA VAL A 75 11.55 0.67 4.62
C VAL A 75 11.76 1.96 3.81
N ASN A 76 13.02 2.42 3.76
CA ASN A 76 13.33 3.75 3.26
C ASN A 76 13.27 3.94 1.73
N HIS A 77 13.48 2.87 0.96
CA HIS A 77 13.70 2.93 -0.49
C HIS A 77 12.70 2.08 -1.29
N LEU A 78 11.41 2.16 -0.94
CA LEU A 78 10.38 1.39 -1.65
C LEU A 78 10.23 1.79 -3.12
N HIS A 79 10.02 0.80 -3.98
CA HIS A 79 9.68 0.97 -5.38
C HIS A 79 8.20 1.33 -5.53
N ILE A 80 7.84 2.52 -5.06
CA ILE A 80 6.48 3.06 -5.06
C ILE A 80 6.46 4.49 -5.59
N VAL A 81 5.42 4.80 -6.36
CA VAL A 81 5.25 6.09 -7.04
C VAL A 81 4.74 7.17 -6.09
N SER A 82 3.76 6.84 -5.25
CA SER A 82 3.16 7.79 -4.31
C SER A 82 3.02 7.20 -2.92
N GLU A 83 3.35 7.99 -1.90
CA GLU A 83 3.02 7.69 -0.50
C GLU A 83 1.51 7.51 -0.29
N PHE A 84 0.69 8.16 -1.11
CA PHE A 84 -0.75 8.01 -1.07
C PHE A 84 -1.19 6.58 -1.40
N ASP A 85 -0.44 5.85 -2.24
CA ASP A 85 -0.72 4.45 -2.51
C ASP A 85 -0.55 3.59 -1.23
N LEU A 86 0.48 3.83 -0.41
CA LEU A 86 0.65 3.15 0.89
C LEU A 86 -0.48 3.49 1.85
N TYR A 87 -0.88 4.76 1.88
CA TYR A 87 -2.00 5.22 2.69
C TYR A 87 -3.30 4.51 2.33
N VAL A 88 -3.63 4.43 1.04
CA VAL A 88 -4.87 3.81 0.56
C VAL A 88 -4.88 2.31 0.86
N ILE A 89 -3.74 1.63 0.80
CA ILE A 89 -3.66 0.22 1.23
C ILE A 89 -3.90 0.08 2.72
N LEU A 90 -3.29 0.91 3.57
CA LEU A 90 -3.54 0.89 5.00
C LEU A 90 -5.03 1.14 5.31
N GLU A 91 -5.61 2.18 4.70
CA GLU A 91 -7.03 2.50 4.84
C GLU A 91 -7.91 1.32 4.39
N THR A 92 -7.57 0.68 3.29
CA THR A 92 -8.27 -0.50 2.76
C THR A 92 -8.24 -1.67 3.74
N LEU A 93 -7.07 -2.01 4.29
CA LEU A 93 -6.94 -3.11 5.25
C LEU A 93 -7.75 -2.86 6.53
N VAL A 94 -7.81 -1.60 6.97
CA VAL A 94 -8.63 -1.19 8.13
C VAL A 94 -10.13 -1.27 7.80
N GLU A 95 -10.56 -0.75 6.66
CA GLU A 95 -11.97 -0.77 6.23
C GLU A 95 -12.47 -2.20 5.98
N ALA A 96 -11.61 -3.08 5.47
CA ALA A 96 -11.89 -4.51 5.28
C ALA A 96 -11.84 -5.31 6.60
N LYS A 97 -11.46 -4.68 7.72
CA LYS A 97 -11.26 -5.31 9.04
C LYS A 97 -10.16 -6.37 9.08
N CYS A 98 -9.22 -6.33 8.14
CA CYS A 98 -8.07 -7.25 8.07
C CYS A 98 -6.87 -6.76 8.90
N LEU A 99 -6.92 -5.56 9.46
CA LEU A 99 -5.83 -5.00 10.27
C LEU A 99 -6.40 -4.39 11.57
N LYS A 100 -6.03 -5.01 12.71
CA LYS A 100 -6.41 -4.55 14.06
C LYS A 100 -5.32 -3.67 14.64
N GLY A 101 -5.66 -2.41 14.88
CA GLY A 101 -4.67 -1.37 15.19
C GLY A 101 -3.90 -0.98 13.92
N TRP A 102 -3.68 0.32 13.73
CA TRP A 102 -3.05 0.84 12.50
C TRP A 102 -2.23 2.11 12.76
N VAL A 103 -2.19 2.56 14.01
CA VAL A 103 -1.60 3.85 14.38
C VAL A 103 -0.09 3.83 14.17
N LYS A 104 0.57 2.68 14.36
CA LYS A 104 2.01 2.56 14.16
C LYS A 104 2.34 2.60 12.68
N SER A 105 1.63 1.82 11.87
CA SER A 105 1.79 1.84 10.41
C SER A 105 1.48 3.20 9.80
N LEU A 106 0.44 3.88 10.27
CA LEU A 106 0.08 5.22 9.79
C LEU A 106 1.22 6.22 10.00
N LYS A 107 1.91 6.15 11.14
CA LYS A 107 3.01 7.07 11.48
C LYS A 107 4.24 6.94 10.56
N GLU A 108 4.42 5.78 9.93
CA GLU A 108 5.50 5.53 8.97
C GLU A 108 5.25 6.11 7.57
N ILE A 109 4.02 6.56 7.28
CA ILE A 109 3.68 7.20 6.01
C ILE A 109 4.28 8.61 5.97
N ARG A 110 4.92 8.94 4.85
CA ARG A 110 5.60 10.23 4.64
C ARG A 110 4.61 11.25 4.11
N PHE A 111 3.66 11.69 4.95
CA PHE A 111 2.61 12.62 4.52
C PHE A 111 3.14 13.93 3.95
N GLN A 112 4.32 14.39 4.37
CA GLN A 112 4.94 15.61 3.80
C GLN A 112 5.43 15.45 2.35
N ALA A 113 5.43 14.23 1.81
CA ALA A 113 5.72 13.96 0.39
C ALA A 113 4.45 13.87 -0.48
N MET A 114 3.26 13.99 0.13
CA MET A 114 1.96 14.07 -0.54
C MET A 114 1.58 15.52 -0.84
N ASP A 115 0.59 15.71 -1.71
CA ASP A 115 -0.06 17.02 -1.87
C ASP A 115 -1.18 17.27 -0.83
N THR A 116 -1.65 18.51 -0.75
CA THR A 116 -2.70 18.91 0.20
C THR A 116 -4.02 18.17 -0.02
N ARG A 117 -4.39 17.86 -1.27
CA ARG A 117 -5.65 17.16 -1.58
C ARG A 117 -5.59 15.72 -1.09
N GLU A 118 -4.47 15.03 -1.35
CA GLU A 118 -4.21 13.68 -0.85
C GLU A 118 -4.32 13.62 0.69
N VAL A 119 -3.71 14.59 1.41
CA VAL A 119 -3.80 14.65 2.88
C VAL A 119 -5.22 14.90 3.38
N LEU A 120 -5.98 15.77 2.71
CA LEU A 120 -7.38 16.03 3.08
C LEU A 120 -8.24 14.77 2.91
N ASP A 121 -7.93 13.94 1.92
CA ASP A 121 -8.59 12.67 1.62
C ASP A 121 -8.29 11.55 2.63
N CYS A 122 -7.29 11.71 3.49
CA CYS A 122 -6.88 10.69 4.46
C CYS A 122 -7.85 10.59 5.65
N LYS A 123 -8.83 9.66 5.62
CA LYS A 123 -9.84 9.47 6.68
C LYS A 123 -9.31 8.92 8.01
N LEU A 124 -8.15 8.26 8.00
CA LEU A 124 -7.52 7.76 9.23
C LEU A 124 -6.86 8.89 10.05
N LEU A 125 -6.67 10.07 9.45
CA LEU A 125 -6.19 11.25 10.15
C LEU A 125 -7.35 12.03 10.78
N ARG A 126 -7.14 12.49 12.01
CA ARG A 126 -7.98 13.51 12.64
C ARG A 126 -7.75 14.87 11.97
N ASP A 127 -8.73 15.75 12.03
CA ASP A 127 -8.62 17.09 11.42
C ASP A 127 -7.43 17.89 11.94
N SER A 128 -7.15 17.81 13.25
CA SER A 128 -5.96 18.47 13.83
C SER A 128 -4.64 17.93 13.26
N GLN A 129 -4.57 16.63 12.95
CA GLN A 129 -3.40 16.03 12.33
C GLN A 129 -3.27 16.48 10.86
N LYS A 130 -4.39 16.54 10.12
CA LYS A 130 -4.40 17.07 8.75
C LYS A 130 -3.91 18.52 8.71
N CYS A 131 -4.45 19.38 9.56
CA CYS A 131 -4.02 20.78 9.64
C CYS A 131 -2.52 20.92 9.92
N ALA A 132 -1.99 20.13 10.88
CA ALA A 132 -0.57 20.13 11.19
C ALA A 132 0.28 19.67 9.99
N ILE A 133 -0.08 18.56 9.35
CA ILE A 133 0.63 18.04 8.17
C ILE A 133 0.62 19.06 7.02
N ILE A 134 -0.54 19.65 6.72
CA ILE A 134 -0.68 20.65 5.65
C ILE A 134 0.17 21.89 5.95
N ALA A 135 0.18 22.37 7.20
CA ALA A 135 1.05 23.48 7.60
C ALA A 135 2.54 23.16 7.42
N ASN A 136 2.94 21.90 7.60
CA ASN A 136 4.32 21.46 7.37
C ASN A 136 4.65 21.29 5.88
N ILE A 137 3.69 20.89 5.04
CA ILE A 137 3.86 20.89 3.58
C ILE A 137 4.03 22.34 3.07
N ASP A 138 3.17 23.25 3.52
CA ASP A 138 3.20 24.67 3.17
C ASP A 138 4.55 25.31 3.55
N ALA A 139 5.01 25.07 4.77
CA ALA A 139 6.31 25.54 5.26
C ALA A 139 7.49 25.01 4.42
N LEU A 140 7.45 23.75 3.97
CA LEU A 140 8.46 23.19 3.08
C LEU A 140 8.47 23.86 1.70
N ILE A 141 7.29 24.15 1.13
CA ILE A 141 7.16 24.84 -0.17
C ILE A 141 7.73 26.24 -0.08
N HIS A 142 7.43 26.96 1.02
CA HIS A 142 7.84 28.34 1.22
C HIS A 142 9.22 28.51 1.87
N ARG A 143 9.87 27.40 2.29
CA ARG A 143 11.17 27.38 3.00
C ARG A 143 11.12 28.17 4.31
N GLU A 144 10.03 28.00 5.04
CA GLU A 144 9.76 28.64 6.33
C GLU A 144 9.66 27.60 7.46
N ASP A 145 9.56 28.09 8.69
CA ASP A 145 9.24 27.24 9.84
C ASP A 145 7.73 26.93 9.88
N PRO A 146 7.34 25.68 10.23
CA PRO A 146 5.94 25.30 10.28
C PRO A 146 5.22 26.00 11.43
N LYS A 147 4.09 26.66 11.11
CA LYS A 147 3.23 27.33 12.10
C LYS A 147 2.63 26.37 13.13
N ILE A 148 2.48 25.10 12.76
CA ILE A 148 1.99 24.02 13.60
C ILE A 148 3.01 22.88 13.48
N PRO A 149 3.59 22.36 14.59
CA PRO A 149 4.56 21.29 14.52
C PRO A 149 3.94 20.00 13.99
N MET A 150 4.75 19.13 13.36
CA MET A 150 4.30 17.80 12.95
C MET A 150 3.71 17.02 14.13
N PRO A 151 2.62 16.25 13.94
CA PRO A 151 2.06 15.43 15.00
C PRO A 151 3.07 14.42 15.55
N GLU A 152 3.01 14.14 16.85
CA GLU A 152 4.01 13.32 17.53
C GLU A 152 4.15 11.91 16.93
N GLY A 153 5.40 11.57 16.60
CA GLY A 153 5.79 10.27 16.06
C GLY A 153 5.46 10.05 14.60
N PHE A 154 4.89 11.02 13.89
CA PHE A 154 4.75 10.94 12.43
C PHE A 154 6.09 11.16 11.75
N SER A 155 6.29 10.51 10.61
CA SER A 155 7.48 10.70 9.78
C SER A 155 7.61 12.17 9.36
N THR A 156 8.80 12.73 9.56
CA THR A 156 9.18 14.07 9.09
C THR A 156 9.90 14.05 7.74
N THR A 157 9.98 12.86 7.11
CA THR A 157 10.60 12.72 5.80
C THR A 157 9.65 13.24 4.73
N PHE A 158 10.12 14.16 3.90
CA PHE A 158 9.31 14.82 2.85
C PHE A 158 9.64 14.35 1.43
N ARG A 159 10.57 13.40 1.28
CA ARG A 159 10.95 12.84 -0.03
C ARG A 159 10.23 11.53 -0.30
N ASN A 160 9.71 11.38 -1.51
CA ASN A 160 9.19 10.11 -2.02
C ASN A 160 10.27 9.01 -2.05
N ARG A 161 9.82 7.76 -1.99
CA ARG A 161 10.69 6.58 -1.81
C ARG A 161 11.44 6.12 -3.08
N ASN A 162 10.89 6.31 -4.30
CA ASN A 162 11.46 6.05 -5.67
C ASN A 162 12.04 4.62 -5.94
N PRO A 163 11.85 3.97 -7.13
CA PRO A 163 11.47 4.47 -8.47
C PRO A 163 10.14 3.88 -9.05
N THR A 164 9.81 4.30 -10.29
CA THR A 164 8.53 4.16 -11.01
C THR A 164 8.19 2.75 -11.51
N ASN A 165 7.03 2.24 -11.11
CA ASN A 165 6.37 1.08 -11.71
C ASN A 165 4.89 1.41 -11.95
N GLU A 166 4.60 2.20 -12.99
CA GLU A 166 3.24 2.66 -13.30
C GLU A 166 2.27 1.50 -13.59
N ARG A 167 2.75 0.42 -14.20
CA ARG A 167 1.92 -0.78 -14.40
C ARG A 167 1.55 -1.41 -13.05
N GLY A 168 2.53 -1.62 -12.17
CA GLY A 168 2.28 -2.14 -10.82
C GLY A 168 1.35 -1.23 -10.01
N ARG A 169 1.54 0.09 -10.12
CA ARG A 169 0.62 1.06 -9.52
C ARG A 169 -0.81 0.89 -10.03
N PHE A 170 -0.99 0.81 -11.35
CA PHE A 170 -2.30 0.62 -11.94
C PHE A 170 -2.95 -0.69 -11.49
N MET A 171 -2.19 -1.79 -11.50
CA MET A 171 -2.66 -3.11 -11.05
C MET A 171 -3.11 -3.07 -9.60
N LEU A 172 -2.32 -2.50 -8.69
CA LEU A 172 -2.70 -2.28 -7.30
C LEU A 172 -4.03 -1.53 -7.17
N TRP A 173 -4.19 -0.43 -7.91
CA TRP A 173 -5.40 0.38 -7.86
C TRP A 173 -6.62 -0.34 -8.43
N ILE A 174 -6.46 -1.19 -9.46
CA ILE A 174 -7.54 -2.08 -9.90
C ILE A 174 -7.90 -3.08 -8.80
N MET A 175 -6.91 -3.68 -8.13
CA MET A 175 -7.15 -4.61 -7.03
C MET A 175 -7.92 -3.95 -5.87
N ILE A 176 -7.59 -2.70 -5.53
CA ILE A 176 -8.37 -1.88 -4.59
C ILE A 176 -9.83 -1.75 -5.08
N LEU A 177 -10.07 -1.40 -6.35
CA LEU A 177 -11.42 -1.30 -6.90
C LEU A 177 -12.17 -2.63 -6.91
N LEU A 178 -11.49 -3.77 -7.01
CA LEU A 178 -12.11 -5.08 -7.04
C LEU A 178 -12.45 -5.61 -5.64
N LYS A 179 -11.67 -5.26 -4.61
CA LYS A 179 -11.83 -5.81 -3.26
C LYS A 179 -12.49 -4.85 -2.26
N CYS A 180 -12.28 -3.55 -2.39
CA CYS A 180 -12.69 -2.62 -1.33
C CYS A 180 -14.21 -2.46 -1.23
N PRO A 181 -14.77 -2.36 -0.01
CA PRO A 181 -16.19 -2.06 0.19
C PRO A 181 -16.55 -0.65 -0.29
N ASN A 182 -15.64 0.33 -0.11
CA ASN A 182 -15.84 1.72 -0.52
C ASN A 182 -15.48 1.95 -2.01
N TYR A 183 -16.17 1.24 -2.90
CA TYR A 183 -15.91 1.25 -4.34
C TYR A 183 -15.97 2.67 -4.96
N ASP A 184 -17.07 3.41 -4.76
CA ASP A 184 -17.27 4.70 -5.44
C ASP A 184 -16.19 5.72 -5.08
N LYS A 185 -15.83 5.80 -3.80
CA LYS A 185 -14.73 6.66 -3.31
C LYS A 185 -13.40 6.33 -3.98
N ASN A 186 -13.05 5.05 -4.05
CA ASN A 186 -11.79 4.63 -4.65
C ASN A 186 -11.82 4.77 -6.18
N LEU A 187 -13.00 4.67 -6.81
CA LEU A 187 -13.17 4.94 -8.24
C LEU A 187 -12.91 6.41 -8.56
N ASP A 188 -13.40 7.34 -7.72
CA ASP A 188 -13.14 8.77 -7.89
C ASP A 188 -11.64 9.06 -7.77
N ARG A 189 -10.99 8.55 -6.72
CA ARG A 189 -9.52 8.66 -6.56
C ARG A 189 -8.75 8.08 -7.75
N PHE A 190 -9.16 6.92 -8.25
CA PHE A 190 -8.56 6.29 -9.43
C PHE A 190 -8.64 7.23 -10.64
N ASN A 191 -9.82 7.79 -10.90
CA ASN A 191 -10.05 8.65 -12.06
C ASN A 191 -9.21 9.94 -12.01
N ASP A 192 -8.98 10.47 -10.81
CA ASP A 192 -8.15 11.66 -10.59
C ASP A 192 -6.66 11.35 -10.73
N ILE A 193 -6.18 10.23 -10.19
CA ILE A 193 -4.77 9.81 -10.26
C ILE A 193 -4.34 9.50 -11.69
N PHE A 194 -5.15 8.74 -12.42
CA PHE A 194 -4.81 8.28 -13.77
C PHE A 194 -5.33 9.19 -14.89
N CYS A 195 -5.96 10.32 -14.54
CA CYS A 195 -6.45 11.32 -15.49
C CYS A 195 -7.26 10.71 -16.65
N LEU A 196 -8.11 9.72 -16.37
CA LEU A 196 -8.81 8.96 -17.40
C LEU A 196 -9.78 9.83 -18.21
N THR A 197 -9.84 9.61 -19.52
CA THR A 197 -10.89 10.19 -20.39
C THR A 197 -12.28 9.66 -20.03
N GLN A 198 -13.35 10.36 -20.40
CA GLN A 198 -14.72 9.93 -20.13
C GLN A 198 -15.00 8.50 -20.63
N CYS A 199 -14.48 8.13 -21.81
CA CYS A 199 -14.63 6.78 -22.34
C CYS A 199 -13.92 5.73 -21.48
N GLN A 200 -12.68 6.02 -21.04
CA GLN A 200 -11.93 5.12 -20.15
C GLN A 200 -12.60 4.98 -18.78
N ARG A 201 -13.12 6.07 -18.21
CA ARG A 201 -13.90 6.05 -16.95
C ARG A 201 -15.11 5.12 -17.05
N CYS A 202 -15.88 5.22 -18.13
CA CYS A 202 -17.02 4.35 -18.38
C CYS A 202 -16.61 2.87 -18.50
N ARG A 203 -15.52 2.57 -19.23
CA ARG A 203 -14.99 1.20 -19.38
C ARG A 203 -14.48 0.63 -18.06
N LEU A 204 -13.73 1.41 -17.29
CA LEU A 204 -13.23 1.04 -15.98
C LEU A 204 -14.38 0.68 -15.05
N LYS A 205 -15.37 1.57 -14.91
CA LYS A 205 -16.53 1.38 -14.04
C LYS A 205 -17.28 0.10 -14.40
N PHE A 206 -17.64 -0.05 -15.68
CA PHE A 206 -18.35 -1.24 -16.15
C PHE A 206 -17.55 -2.54 -15.90
N SER A 207 -16.25 -2.53 -16.23
CA SER A 207 -15.43 -3.74 -16.14
C SER A 207 -15.14 -4.15 -14.70
N THR A 208 -14.86 -3.18 -13.82
CA THR A 208 -14.64 -3.45 -12.38
C THR A 208 -15.91 -3.90 -11.70
N GLN A 209 -17.07 -3.27 -11.98
CA GLN A 209 -18.36 -3.73 -11.43
C GLN A 209 -18.68 -5.17 -11.82
N LYS A 210 -18.44 -5.54 -13.09
CA LYS A 210 -18.61 -6.92 -13.56
C LYS A 210 -17.61 -7.88 -12.91
N ALA A 211 -16.36 -7.46 -12.73
CA ALA A 211 -15.32 -8.31 -12.17
C ALA A 211 -15.49 -8.56 -10.65
N ARG A 212 -16.08 -7.62 -9.90
CA ARG A 212 -16.34 -7.76 -8.46
C ARG A 212 -17.24 -8.94 -8.07
N THR A 213 -18.05 -9.47 -9.00
CA THR A 213 -18.86 -10.68 -8.76
C THR A 213 -18.12 -11.97 -9.12
N THR A 214 -16.84 -11.90 -9.48
CA THR A 214 -16.02 -13.04 -9.90
C THR A 214 -15.30 -13.66 -8.69
N CYS A 215 -15.03 -14.96 -8.75
CA CYS A 215 -14.28 -15.67 -7.71
C CYS A 215 -12.91 -15.00 -7.44
N PRO A 216 -12.53 -14.81 -6.16
CA PRO A 216 -11.28 -14.16 -5.75
C PRO A 216 -10.01 -14.69 -6.41
N LYS A 217 -9.97 -15.99 -6.72
CA LYS A 217 -8.83 -16.66 -7.38
C LYS A 217 -8.54 -16.15 -8.80
N HIS A 218 -9.50 -15.49 -9.44
CA HIS A 218 -9.36 -14.96 -10.81
C HIS A 218 -9.23 -13.43 -10.85
N LEU A 219 -9.12 -12.75 -9.70
CA LEU A 219 -9.10 -11.28 -9.67
C LEU A 219 -7.88 -10.68 -10.37
N TYR A 220 -6.72 -11.34 -10.28
CA TYR A 220 -5.52 -10.88 -10.98
C TYR A 220 -5.69 -10.94 -12.51
N GLU A 221 -6.22 -12.05 -13.04
CA GLU A 221 -6.54 -12.20 -14.47
C GLU A 221 -7.55 -11.13 -14.92
N LYS A 222 -8.54 -10.83 -14.08
CA LYS A 222 -9.50 -9.75 -14.35
C LYS A 222 -8.87 -8.36 -14.29
N ALA A 223 -7.93 -8.12 -13.39
CA ALA A 223 -7.22 -6.86 -13.34
C ALA A 223 -6.40 -6.63 -14.62
N ASP A 224 -5.72 -7.65 -15.12
CA ASP A 224 -4.94 -7.58 -16.37
C ASP A 224 -5.85 -7.39 -17.60
N GLU A 225 -7.00 -8.08 -17.66
CA GLU A 225 -8.03 -7.84 -18.68
C GLU A 225 -8.55 -6.38 -18.68
N ILE A 226 -8.69 -5.78 -17.50
CA ILE A 226 -9.14 -4.38 -17.35
C ILE A 226 -8.05 -3.42 -17.81
N TYR A 227 -6.79 -3.66 -17.43
CA TYR A 227 -5.64 -2.88 -17.90
C TYR A 227 -5.60 -2.83 -19.44
N GLY A 228 -5.68 -3.98 -20.11
CA GLY A 228 -5.68 -4.05 -21.57
C GLY A 228 -6.86 -3.34 -22.25
N LYS A 229 -8.03 -3.24 -21.59
CA LYS A 229 -9.19 -2.50 -22.11
C LYS A 229 -9.05 -0.98 -22.00
N ILE A 230 -8.30 -0.51 -21.01
CA ILE A 230 -8.09 0.91 -20.73
C ILE A 230 -6.89 1.46 -21.53
N TYR A 231 -5.86 0.63 -21.74
CA TYR A 231 -4.66 0.94 -22.51
C TYR A 231 -4.41 -0.09 -23.63
N PRO A 232 -5.25 -0.13 -24.67
CA PRO A 232 -5.18 -1.16 -25.72
C PRO A 232 -3.98 -1.04 -26.69
N HIS A 233 -3.11 -0.03 -26.49
CA HIS A 233 -2.01 0.30 -27.40
C HIS A 233 -0.63 0.26 -26.71
N PHE A 234 -0.55 -0.31 -25.51
CA PHE A 234 0.69 -0.60 -24.80
C PHE A 234 0.87 -2.10 -24.62
#